data_AF-A0A7S2P7H1-F1
#
_entry.id   AF-A0A7S2P7H1-F1
#
_cell.length_a   1.000
_cell.length_b   1.000
_cell.length_c   1.000
_cell.angle_alpha   90.00
_cell.angle_beta   90.00
_cell.angle_gamma   90.00
#
_symmetry.space_group_name_H-M   'P 1'
#
loop_
_entity.id
_entity.type
_entity.pdbx_description
1 polymer ?
#
loop_
_entity_poly.entity_id
_entity_poly.type
_entity_poly.pdbx_seq_one_letter_code
_entity_poly.pdbx_strand_id
1 'polypeptide(L)'
;MLWLIPSLVASLHIILKVELLKTKLLQAGMWTNWYGIAKAIVGTYIRPLRDYVPTSLLALIGKKSDNKGVPYCLTEEFAAVYRLHSLSPPGLVVGEGDGTEFLPLLDLFTEKGAEAFRKTVTRPTEIAKSVFSYPCGGLYSSNYPVAYRHMTPTDEAGKSLPESRKIDLAALDLFRDRERGIKKFNEFRRLIHLKPYRSWMELTGGNEADARKLELIYGPGKEGVERCDLLVGDMYEKKPSPSFALSETSFIIFLAMASRRLEADPYLNEYYTDEYYTKFGLDHIKSVDGLFDILDRHYPDLAKDFKDSKGKAKQSAFKPTLGPSDWEAAIDKYVDAETKNEWKKTKEGNEKFFNELEEEAQAWAKNKNV
;
A
#
# COMPACT_ATOMS: atom_id res chain seq x y z
N MET A 1 -27.82 -0.81 11.62
CA MET A 1 -27.52 -1.12 10.19
C MET A 1 -26.39 -0.25 9.61
N LEU A 2 -26.26 1.04 9.99
CA LEU A 2 -25.21 1.96 9.51
C LEU A 2 -23.77 1.47 9.72
N TRP A 3 -23.50 0.67 10.77
CA TRP A 3 -22.14 0.24 11.15
C TRP A 3 -21.67 -1.09 10.55
N LEU A 4 -22.58 -1.82 9.87
CA LEU A 4 -22.29 -3.12 9.28
C LEU A 4 -21.21 -3.03 8.19
N ILE A 5 -21.40 -2.11 7.24
CA ILE A 5 -20.48 -1.95 6.10
C ILE A 5 -19.09 -1.44 6.56
N PRO A 6 -18.97 -0.38 7.40
CA PRO A 6 -17.67 0.06 7.91
C PRO A 6 -16.91 -1.03 8.66
N SER A 7 -17.60 -1.85 9.47
CA SER A 7 -16.97 -2.92 10.25
C SER A 7 -16.54 -4.10 9.37
N LEU A 8 -17.31 -4.39 8.33
CA LEU A 8 -16.93 -5.35 7.29
C LEU A 8 -15.67 -4.88 6.55
N VAL A 9 -15.59 -3.60 6.18
CA VAL A 9 -14.39 -3.02 5.56
C VAL A 9 -13.19 -3.10 6.50
N ALA A 10 -13.37 -2.83 7.80
CA ALA A 10 -12.30 -2.97 8.79
C ALA A 10 -11.80 -4.42 8.89
N SER A 11 -12.71 -5.40 8.89
CA SER A 11 -12.39 -6.84 8.87
C SER A 11 -11.56 -7.20 7.65
N LEU A 12 -12.05 -6.85 6.45
CA LEU A 12 -11.39 -7.10 5.17
C LEU A 12 -10.00 -6.46 5.12
N HIS A 13 -9.88 -5.23 5.62
CA HIS A 13 -8.63 -4.50 5.64
C HIS A 13 -7.58 -5.15 6.53
N ILE A 14 -7.96 -5.88 7.60
CA ILE A 14 -7.01 -6.63 8.44
C ILE A 14 -6.54 -7.90 7.76
N ILE A 15 -7.44 -8.58 7.05
CA ILE A 15 -7.12 -9.76 6.24
C ILE A 15 -6.19 -9.38 5.08
N LEU A 16 -6.37 -8.21 4.46
CA LEU A 16 -5.44 -7.64 3.47
C LEU A 16 -4.00 -7.51 4.02
N LYS A 17 -3.82 -7.17 5.30
CA LYS A 17 -2.47 -6.97 5.89
C LYS A 17 -1.64 -8.25 5.91
N VAL A 18 -2.31 -9.41 5.96
CA VAL A 18 -1.66 -10.72 5.87
C VAL A 18 -1.01 -10.90 4.50
N GLU A 19 -1.64 -10.39 3.44
CA GLU A 19 -1.11 -10.46 2.07
C GLU A 19 -0.07 -9.37 1.79
N LEU A 20 -0.11 -8.24 2.52
CA LEU A 20 0.89 -7.18 2.42
C LEU A 20 2.25 -7.57 3.05
N LEU A 21 2.23 -8.47 4.04
CA LEU A 21 3.37 -8.77 4.91
C LEU A 21 3.50 -10.28 5.16
N LYS A 22 3.57 -11.06 4.05
CA LYS A 22 3.37 -12.52 3.94
C LYS A 22 4.31 -13.40 4.78
N THR A 23 4.26 -13.24 6.10
CA THR A 23 5.03 -14.00 7.07
C THR A 23 4.08 -14.67 8.07
N LYS A 24 4.42 -15.90 8.47
CA LYS A 24 3.60 -16.67 9.41
C LYS A 24 3.39 -15.96 10.75
N LEU A 25 4.41 -15.23 11.22
CA LEU A 25 4.35 -14.46 12.47
C LEU A 25 3.34 -13.31 12.37
N LEU A 26 3.33 -12.57 11.27
CA LEU A 26 2.39 -11.46 11.09
C LEU A 26 0.98 -11.91 10.77
N GLN A 27 0.83 -13.03 10.05
CA GLN A 27 -0.48 -13.68 9.91
C GLN A 27 -1.06 -14.01 11.30
N ALA A 28 -0.28 -14.65 12.17
CA ALA A 28 -0.69 -14.94 13.54
C ALA A 28 -0.99 -13.66 14.35
N GLY A 29 -0.17 -12.61 14.21
CA GLY A 29 -0.38 -11.32 14.89
C GLY A 29 -1.65 -10.60 14.44
N MET A 30 -1.90 -10.49 13.13
CA MET A 30 -3.11 -9.84 12.60
C MET A 30 -4.38 -10.63 12.92
N TRP A 31 -4.30 -11.97 12.87
CA TRP A 31 -5.40 -12.84 13.28
C TRP A 31 -5.66 -12.73 14.78
N THR A 32 -4.62 -12.60 15.60
CA THR A 32 -4.74 -12.33 17.04
C THR A 32 -5.46 -11.01 17.29
N ASN A 33 -5.13 -9.96 16.53
CA ASN A 33 -5.77 -8.66 16.71
C ASN A 33 -7.30 -8.71 16.48
N TRP A 34 -7.78 -9.47 15.50
CA TRP A 34 -9.21 -9.55 15.19
C TRP A 34 -9.95 -10.67 15.93
N TYR A 35 -9.33 -11.85 16.06
CA TYR A 35 -9.98 -13.06 16.57
C TYR A 35 -9.44 -13.54 17.93
N GLY A 36 -8.34 -12.97 18.42
CA GLY A 36 -7.61 -13.44 19.59
C GLY A 36 -6.72 -14.67 19.30
N ILE A 37 -5.79 -14.97 20.22
CA ILE A 37 -4.80 -16.05 20.04
C ILE A 37 -5.46 -17.44 19.90
N ALA A 38 -6.61 -17.66 20.53
CA ALA A 38 -7.28 -18.96 20.51
C ALA A 38 -7.71 -19.42 19.09
N LYS A 39 -8.25 -18.51 18.24
CA LYS A 39 -8.56 -18.84 16.83
C LYS A 39 -7.28 -18.88 15.99
N ALA A 40 -6.28 -18.04 16.29
CA ALA A 40 -5.02 -17.98 15.55
C ALA A 40 -4.16 -19.25 15.70
N ILE A 41 -4.23 -19.94 16.83
CA ILE A 41 -3.48 -21.19 17.08
C ILE A 41 -4.31 -22.45 16.77
N VAL A 42 -5.62 -22.46 17.03
CA VAL A 42 -6.42 -23.70 17.07
C VAL A 42 -7.51 -23.78 15.97
N GLY A 43 -7.73 -22.71 15.20
CA GLY A 43 -8.69 -22.70 14.08
C GLY A 43 -10.17 -22.82 14.48
N THR A 44 -10.49 -22.90 15.78
CA THR A 44 -11.86 -23.02 16.32
C THR A 44 -12.04 -22.24 17.61
N TYR A 45 -13.28 -21.83 17.89
CA TYR A 45 -13.66 -21.01 19.04
C TYR A 45 -13.90 -21.90 20.28
N ILE A 46 -12.91 -22.02 21.18
CA ILE A 46 -13.04 -22.81 22.42
C ILE A 46 -13.55 -21.89 23.54
N ARG A 47 -14.87 -21.99 23.83
CA ARG A 47 -15.65 -21.10 24.72
C ARG A 47 -15.28 -21.11 26.24
N PRO A 48 -14.69 -22.15 26.87
CA PRO A 48 -14.48 -22.15 28.32
C PRO A 48 -13.16 -21.53 28.83
N LEU A 49 -12.28 -21.01 27.97
CA LEU A 49 -10.98 -20.43 28.41
C LEU A 49 -11.01 -18.91 28.63
N ARG A 50 -12.16 -18.24 28.45
CA ARG A 50 -12.29 -16.77 28.53
C ARG A 50 -11.86 -16.19 29.89
N ASP A 51 -12.03 -16.94 30.97
CA ASP A 51 -11.84 -16.44 32.34
C ASP A 51 -10.41 -16.63 32.87
N TYR A 52 -9.53 -17.31 32.13
CA TYR A 52 -8.15 -17.62 32.55
C TYR A 52 -7.07 -17.03 31.63
N VAL A 53 -7.46 -16.30 30.59
CA VAL A 53 -6.53 -15.77 29.57
C VAL A 53 -6.36 -14.26 29.79
N PRO A 54 -5.12 -13.76 29.97
CA PRO A 54 -4.84 -12.32 30.11
C PRO A 54 -5.50 -11.50 29.01
N THR A 55 -6.00 -10.30 29.32
CA THR A 55 -6.69 -9.42 28.36
C THR A 55 -5.84 -9.08 27.13
N SER A 56 -4.51 -9.14 27.26
CA SER A 56 -3.52 -9.01 26.17
C SER A 56 -3.51 -10.16 25.16
N LEU A 57 -4.15 -11.30 25.47
CA LEU A 57 -4.29 -12.48 24.58
C LEU A 57 -5.67 -12.58 23.89
N LEU A 58 -6.61 -11.68 24.24
CA LEU A 58 -7.94 -11.60 23.64
C LEU A 58 -7.96 -10.63 22.44
N ALA A 59 -8.86 -10.85 21.47
CA ALA A 59 -9.09 -9.96 20.34
C ALA A 59 -9.16 -8.48 20.76
N LEU A 60 -8.71 -7.55 19.90
CA LEU A 60 -8.78 -6.11 20.16
C LEU A 60 -10.19 -5.52 20.02
N ILE A 61 -11.19 -6.36 19.69
CA ILE A 61 -12.57 -6.01 19.38
C ILE A 61 -13.51 -6.62 20.41
N GLY A 62 -14.64 -5.95 20.66
CA GLY A 62 -15.65 -6.38 21.62
C GLY A 62 -15.19 -6.22 23.08
N LYS A 63 -14.26 -5.30 23.32
CA LYS A 63 -13.78 -4.89 24.65
C LYS A 63 -14.34 -3.52 25.01
N LYS A 64 -13.73 -2.86 25.99
CA LYS A 64 -13.87 -1.42 26.21
C LYS A 64 -12.87 -0.71 25.30
N SER A 65 -13.33 0.31 24.58
CA SER A 65 -12.48 1.19 23.79
C SER A 65 -11.42 1.83 24.70
N ASP A 66 -10.20 1.89 24.20
CA ASP A 66 -9.06 2.44 24.94
C ASP A 66 -8.20 3.32 24.04
N ASN A 67 -8.12 4.59 24.43
CA ASN A 67 -7.35 5.63 23.78
C ASN A 67 -5.94 5.80 24.38
N LYS A 68 -5.61 5.05 25.44
CA LYS A 68 -4.32 5.09 26.16
C LYS A 68 -3.99 6.49 26.68
N GLY A 69 -5.02 7.21 27.13
CA GLY A 69 -4.90 8.56 27.68
C GLY A 69 -4.70 9.69 26.66
N VAL A 70 -4.66 9.39 25.35
CA VAL A 70 -4.50 10.40 24.29
C VAL A 70 -5.72 10.36 23.36
N PRO A 71 -6.39 11.49 23.05
CA PRO A 71 -7.52 11.50 22.12
C PRO A 71 -7.20 10.82 20.78
N TYR A 72 -8.16 10.09 20.23
CA TYR A 72 -7.97 9.43 18.95
C TYR A 72 -7.79 10.45 17.81
N CYS A 73 -6.73 10.25 17.03
CA CYS A 73 -6.53 10.88 15.73
C CYS A 73 -5.67 9.95 14.87
N LEU A 74 -5.75 10.13 13.54
CA LEU A 74 -4.66 9.71 12.66
C LEU A 74 -3.58 10.79 12.68
N THR A 75 -2.32 10.39 12.73
CA THR A 75 -1.20 11.31 12.90
C THR A 75 -0.58 11.70 11.55
N GLU A 76 0.21 12.77 11.53
CA GLU A 76 0.93 13.21 10.33
C GLU A 76 1.95 12.16 9.87
N GLU A 77 2.59 11.45 10.81
CA GLU A 77 3.49 10.34 10.50
C GLU A 77 2.73 9.20 9.83
N PHE A 78 1.50 8.92 10.26
CA PHE A 78 0.67 7.91 9.59
C PHE A 78 0.37 8.30 8.15
N ALA A 79 0.05 9.58 7.89
CA ALA A 79 -0.17 10.08 6.53
C ALA A 79 1.10 9.96 5.67
N ALA A 80 2.29 10.26 6.23
CA ALA A 80 3.55 10.19 5.51
C ALA A 80 3.93 8.75 5.10
N VAL A 81 3.82 7.78 6.01
CA VAL A 81 4.15 6.36 5.70
C VAL A 81 3.11 5.67 4.81
N TYR A 82 1.95 6.30 4.59
CA TYR A 82 0.88 5.79 3.71
C TYR A 82 0.89 6.40 2.31
N ARG A 83 1.95 7.13 1.94
CA ARG A 83 2.20 7.59 0.56
C ARG A 83 2.66 6.43 -0.33
N LEU A 84 1.71 5.55 -0.66
CA LEU A 84 1.96 4.28 -1.37
C LEU A 84 1.70 4.38 -2.89
N HIS A 85 1.93 5.56 -3.48
CA HIS A 85 1.63 5.83 -4.90
C HIS A 85 2.32 4.86 -5.88
N SER A 86 3.50 4.33 -5.52
CA SER A 86 4.23 3.33 -6.30
C SER A 86 3.56 1.96 -6.43
N LEU A 87 2.46 1.71 -5.70
CA LEU A 87 1.66 0.51 -5.89
C LEU A 87 0.80 0.56 -7.15
N SER A 88 0.50 1.76 -7.68
CA SER A 88 -0.35 1.86 -8.87
C SER A 88 0.39 1.35 -10.12
N PRO A 89 -0.18 0.40 -10.87
CA PRO A 89 0.39 -0.01 -12.15
C PRO A 89 0.30 1.14 -13.16
N PRO A 90 1.06 1.10 -14.27
CA PRO A 90 1.04 2.16 -15.28
C PRO A 90 -0.31 2.27 -16.02
N GLY A 91 -1.19 1.29 -15.87
CA GLY A 91 -2.54 1.26 -16.44
C GLY A 91 -3.20 -0.09 -16.20
N LEU A 92 -4.35 -0.30 -16.83
CA LEU A 92 -5.16 -1.52 -16.72
C LEU A 92 -5.42 -2.11 -18.10
N VAL A 93 -5.41 -3.44 -18.21
CA VAL A 93 -5.80 -4.17 -19.43
C VAL A 93 -7.26 -4.59 -19.28
N VAL A 94 -8.14 -4.09 -20.13
CA VAL A 94 -9.61 -4.29 -20.03
C VAL A 94 -10.18 -4.81 -21.34
N GLY A 95 -11.32 -5.49 -21.27
CA GLY A 95 -11.94 -6.16 -22.42
C GLY A 95 -11.51 -7.61 -22.56
N GLU A 96 -12.00 -8.27 -23.62
CA GLU A 96 -11.72 -9.66 -23.93
C GLU A 96 -11.52 -9.86 -25.45
N GLY A 97 -10.69 -10.84 -25.83
CA GLY A 97 -10.41 -11.15 -27.24
C GLY A 97 -9.86 -9.95 -28.01
N ASP A 98 -10.40 -9.71 -29.20
CA ASP A 98 -10.01 -8.62 -30.09
C ASP A 98 -10.41 -7.23 -29.56
N GLY A 99 -11.30 -7.17 -28.56
CA GLY A 99 -11.72 -5.92 -27.91
C GLY A 99 -10.87 -5.53 -26.70
N THR A 100 -9.76 -6.23 -26.45
CA THR A 100 -8.87 -5.94 -25.32
C THR A 100 -8.06 -4.67 -25.58
N GLU A 101 -8.11 -3.70 -24.66
CA GLU A 101 -7.39 -2.43 -24.73
C GLU A 101 -6.61 -2.16 -23.43
N PHE A 102 -5.57 -1.33 -23.53
CA PHE A 102 -4.86 -0.79 -22.38
C PHE A 102 -5.43 0.59 -22.02
N LEU A 103 -5.82 0.77 -20.76
CA LEU A 103 -6.24 2.05 -20.19
C LEU A 103 -5.07 2.62 -19.37
N PRO A 104 -4.40 3.68 -19.83
CA PRO A 104 -3.34 4.33 -19.07
C PRO A 104 -3.83 4.83 -17.70
N LEU A 105 -2.97 4.79 -16.68
CA LEU A 105 -3.33 5.25 -15.33
C LEU A 105 -3.82 6.69 -15.30
N LEU A 106 -3.23 7.57 -16.13
CA LEU A 106 -3.62 8.98 -16.23
C LEU A 106 -5.10 9.14 -16.65
N ASP A 107 -5.61 8.18 -17.42
CA ASP A 107 -6.98 8.18 -17.96
C ASP A 107 -7.99 7.64 -16.96
N LEU A 108 -7.53 7.12 -15.83
CA LEU A 108 -8.35 6.60 -14.74
C LEU A 108 -8.62 7.65 -13.65
N PHE A 109 -8.09 8.87 -13.77
CA PHE A 109 -8.27 9.92 -12.78
C PHE A 109 -9.50 10.79 -13.07
N THR A 110 -10.14 11.26 -11.99
CA THR A 110 -11.13 12.34 -12.03
C THR A 110 -12.30 12.06 -12.98
N GLU A 111 -12.81 13.06 -13.68
CA GLU A 111 -13.90 12.94 -14.64
C GLU A 111 -13.54 12.01 -15.81
N LYS A 112 -12.30 12.07 -16.32
CA LYS A 112 -11.83 11.18 -17.40
C LYS A 112 -11.92 9.71 -16.99
N GLY A 113 -11.53 9.40 -15.76
CA GLY A 113 -11.70 8.06 -15.18
C GLY A 113 -13.16 7.67 -15.01
N ALA A 114 -14.01 8.61 -14.60
CA ALA A 114 -15.44 8.36 -14.46
C ALA A 114 -16.13 8.09 -15.80
N GLU A 115 -15.69 8.75 -16.87
CA GLU A 115 -16.10 8.48 -18.26
C GLU A 115 -15.58 7.13 -18.75
N ALA A 116 -14.29 6.85 -18.52
CA ALA A 116 -13.68 5.57 -18.85
C ALA A 116 -14.41 4.40 -18.19
N PHE A 117 -14.83 4.56 -16.93
CA PHE A 117 -15.59 3.55 -16.19
C PHE A 117 -17.02 3.33 -16.74
N ARG A 118 -17.62 4.37 -17.34
CA ARG A 118 -18.99 4.36 -17.89
C ARG A 118 -19.05 4.11 -19.40
N LYS A 119 -17.92 3.88 -20.06
CA LYS A 119 -17.82 3.67 -21.51
C LYS A 119 -18.75 2.57 -22.02
N THR A 120 -18.91 1.48 -21.27
CA THR A 120 -19.86 0.39 -21.55
C THR A 120 -20.47 -0.15 -20.26
N VAL A 121 -21.57 -0.91 -20.37
CA VAL A 121 -22.23 -1.55 -19.22
C VAL A 121 -21.31 -2.60 -18.54
N THR A 122 -20.43 -3.25 -19.30
CA THR A 122 -19.52 -4.29 -18.82
C THR A 122 -18.20 -3.74 -18.25
N ARG A 123 -17.87 -2.48 -18.55
CA ARG A 123 -16.59 -1.86 -18.21
C ARG A 123 -16.23 -1.89 -16.72
N PRO A 124 -17.14 -1.68 -15.77
CA PRO A 124 -16.84 -1.84 -14.34
C PRO A 124 -16.28 -3.23 -13.99
N THR A 125 -16.88 -4.28 -14.56
CA THR A 125 -16.47 -5.67 -14.33
C THR A 125 -15.15 -5.98 -15.04
N GLU A 126 -14.91 -5.44 -16.23
CA GLU A 126 -13.64 -5.56 -16.96
C GLU A 126 -12.48 -4.92 -16.19
N ILE A 127 -12.71 -3.71 -15.64
CA ILE A 127 -11.73 -3.01 -14.79
C ILE A 127 -11.45 -3.83 -13.52
N ALA A 128 -12.50 -4.31 -12.85
CA ALA A 128 -12.35 -5.16 -11.67
C ALA A 128 -11.55 -6.43 -11.99
N LYS A 129 -11.85 -7.11 -13.10
CA LYS A 129 -11.09 -8.27 -13.59
C LYS A 129 -9.62 -7.92 -13.75
N SER A 130 -9.29 -6.81 -14.40
CA SER A 130 -7.91 -6.34 -14.57
C SER A 130 -7.17 -6.19 -13.24
N VAL A 131 -7.80 -5.50 -12.27
CA VAL A 131 -7.24 -5.24 -10.93
C VAL A 131 -7.01 -6.54 -10.14
N PHE A 132 -7.89 -7.54 -10.29
CA PHE A 132 -7.75 -8.83 -9.64
C PHE A 132 -6.80 -9.79 -10.36
N SER A 133 -6.59 -9.60 -11.66
CA SER A 133 -5.75 -10.47 -12.48
C SER A 133 -4.27 -10.13 -12.34
N TYR A 134 -3.89 -8.87 -12.46
CA TYR A 134 -2.48 -8.47 -12.57
C TYR A 134 -1.87 -7.98 -11.25
N PRO A 135 -0.55 -8.16 -11.05
CA PRO A 135 0.13 -7.62 -9.87
C PRO A 135 0.12 -6.09 -9.86
N CYS A 136 0.08 -5.52 -8.66
CA CYS A 136 0.33 -4.09 -8.44
C CYS A 136 1.83 -3.77 -8.54
N GLY A 137 2.18 -2.48 -8.53
CA GLY A 137 3.56 -2.02 -8.40
C GLY A 137 4.17 -2.35 -7.04
N GLY A 138 5.50 -2.25 -6.93
CA GLY A 138 6.23 -2.44 -5.68
C GLY A 138 6.68 -1.10 -5.05
N LEU A 139 6.84 -1.08 -3.72
CA LEU A 139 7.34 0.07 -2.97
C LEU A 139 8.87 0.08 -2.94
N TYR A 140 9.43 0.37 -4.11
CA TYR A 140 10.86 0.45 -4.37
C TYR A 140 11.20 1.77 -5.05
N SER A 141 12.47 2.16 -4.97
CA SER A 141 13.01 3.29 -5.72
C SER A 141 12.76 3.15 -7.23
N SER A 142 12.68 4.27 -7.93
CA SER A 142 12.46 4.33 -9.39
C SER A 142 11.17 3.66 -9.87
N ASN A 143 10.18 3.47 -9.00
CA ASN A 143 8.88 2.89 -9.34
C ASN A 143 7.71 3.85 -9.08
N TYR A 144 7.93 5.17 -9.16
CA TYR A 144 6.86 6.16 -9.02
C TYR A 144 6.19 6.41 -10.38
N PRO A 145 4.87 6.18 -10.54
CA PRO A 145 4.21 6.31 -11.84
C PRO A 145 4.32 7.71 -12.46
N VAL A 146 4.69 7.77 -13.74
CA VAL A 146 4.82 9.05 -14.48
C VAL A 146 3.50 9.80 -14.57
N ALA A 147 2.37 9.09 -14.59
CA ALA A 147 1.03 9.67 -14.60
C ALA A 147 0.78 10.62 -13.41
N TYR A 148 1.34 10.31 -12.24
CA TYR A 148 1.23 11.14 -11.05
C TYR A 148 2.11 12.41 -11.10
N ARG A 149 3.07 12.47 -12.03
CA ARG A 149 3.91 13.66 -12.22
C ARG A 149 3.27 14.73 -13.11
N HIS A 150 2.14 14.40 -13.74
CA HIS A 150 1.43 15.23 -14.70
C HIS A 150 -0.09 15.26 -14.44
N MET A 151 -0.52 14.94 -13.22
CA MET A 151 -1.93 14.85 -12.88
C MET A 151 -2.54 16.19 -12.48
N THR A 152 -3.84 16.32 -12.73
CA THR A 152 -4.64 17.44 -12.26
C THR A 152 -5.34 17.04 -10.97
N PRO A 153 -5.12 17.75 -9.84
CA PRO A 153 -5.81 17.46 -8.60
C PRO A 153 -7.28 17.89 -8.68
N THR A 154 -8.08 17.44 -7.71
CA THR A 154 -9.49 17.84 -7.57
C THR A 154 -9.68 18.86 -6.45
N ASP A 155 -10.81 19.56 -6.48
CA ASP A 155 -11.32 20.28 -5.32
C ASP A 155 -12.00 19.34 -4.30
N GLU A 156 -12.57 19.90 -3.23
CA GLU A 156 -13.26 19.14 -2.16
C GLU A 156 -14.54 18.44 -2.64
N ALA A 157 -15.12 18.88 -3.76
CA ALA A 157 -16.29 18.26 -4.38
C ALA A 157 -15.90 17.14 -5.37
N GLY A 158 -14.60 16.91 -5.59
CA GLY A 158 -14.09 15.91 -6.52
C GLY A 158 -14.06 16.36 -7.98
N LYS A 159 -14.22 17.67 -8.25
CA LYS A 159 -14.11 18.23 -9.59
C LYS A 159 -12.65 18.54 -9.92
N SER A 160 -12.20 18.21 -11.12
CA SER A 160 -10.86 18.56 -11.58
C SER A 160 -10.63 20.07 -11.53
N LEU A 161 -9.47 20.44 -10.99
CA LEU A 161 -8.97 21.80 -11.16
C LEU A 161 -8.61 22.06 -12.64
N PRO A 162 -8.41 23.33 -13.06
CA PRO A 162 -7.98 23.62 -14.42
C PRO A 162 -6.60 23.00 -14.73
N GLU A 163 -6.34 22.63 -16.00
CA GLU A 163 -5.04 22.08 -16.44
C GLU A 163 -3.82 22.92 -16.01
N SER A 164 -3.97 24.24 -15.93
CA SER A 164 -2.93 25.16 -15.41
C SER A 164 -2.48 24.87 -13.96
N ARG A 165 -3.18 23.99 -13.25
CA ARG A 165 -2.92 23.56 -11.86
C ARG A 165 -2.38 22.13 -11.78
N LYS A 166 -1.93 21.55 -12.90
CA LYS A 166 -1.21 20.26 -12.91
C LYS A 166 -0.06 20.27 -11.90
N ILE A 167 0.13 19.15 -11.23
CA ILE A 167 1.16 18.97 -10.21
C ILE A 167 2.07 17.80 -10.54
N ASP A 168 3.31 17.89 -10.06
CA ASP A 168 4.16 16.74 -9.87
C ASP A 168 3.94 16.20 -8.45
N LEU A 169 3.15 15.12 -8.33
CA LEU A 169 2.82 14.56 -7.02
C LEU A 169 4.05 13.96 -6.31
N ALA A 170 5.03 13.44 -7.06
CA ALA A 170 6.26 12.89 -6.46
C ALA A 170 7.06 14.00 -5.76
N ALA A 171 7.20 15.15 -6.43
CA ALA A 171 7.85 16.32 -5.85
C ALA A 171 7.03 16.92 -4.70
N LEU A 172 5.69 16.96 -4.86
CA LEU A 172 4.79 17.49 -3.86
C LEU A 172 4.80 16.66 -2.57
N ASP A 173 4.85 15.33 -2.65
CA ASP A 173 4.94 14.45 -1.49
C ASP A 173 6.17 14.77 -0.63
N LEU A 174 7.35 14.93 -1.25
CA LEU A 174 8.57 15.35 -0.54
C LEU A 174 8.42 16.75 0.09
N PHE A 175 7.78 17.67 -0.63
CA PHE A 175 7.52 19.01 -0.13
C PHE A 175 6.57 18.98 1.08
N ARG A 176 5.48 18.21 1.03
CA ARG A 176 4.46 18.14 2.09
C ARG A 176 5.02 17.55 3.37
N ASP A 177 5.88 16.54 3.29
CA ASP A 177 6.52 15.98 4.47
C ASP A 177 7.42 17.03 5.15
N ARG A 178 8.20 17.78 4.37
CA ARG A 178 9.04 18.88 4.89
C ARG A 178 8.20 20.02 5.48
N GLU A 179 7.15 20.43 4.79
CA GLU A 179 6.22 21.49 5.21
C GLU A 179 5.54 21.15 6.55
N ARG A 180 5.11 19.90 6.72
CA ARG A 180 4.42 19.42 7.93
C ARG A 180 5.38 19.05 9.07
N GLY A 181 6.68 19.27 8.89
CA GLY A 181 7.67 19.00 9.91
C GLY A 181 7.95 17.52 10.16
N ILE A 182 7.61 16.64 9.21
CA ILE A 182 7.97 15.22 9.26
C ILE A 182 9.50 15.12 9.33
N LYS A 183 10.00 14.36 10.29
CA LYS A 183 11.43 14.21 10.51
C LYS A 183 12.09 13.46 9.35
N LYS A 184 13.37 13.78 9.11
CA LYS A 184 14.22 13.04 8.18
C LYS A 184 14.31 11.58 8.61
N PHE A 185 14.58 10.70 7.66
CA PHE A 185 14.46 9.26 7.81
C PHE A 185 15.16 8.69 9.06
N ASN A 186 16.43 9.05 9.28
CA ASN A 186 17.18 8.56 10.45
C ASN A 186 16.64 9.11 11.78
N GLU A 187 16.23 10.38 11.81
CA GLU A 187 15.64 10.97 13.00
C GLU A 187 14.27 10.36 13.30
N PHE A 188 13.47 10.11 12.26
CA PHE A 188 12.21 9.40 12.38
C PHE A 188 12.40 8.01 12.99
N ARG A 189 13.40 7.24 12.51
CA ARG A 189 13.78 5.93 13.08
C ARG A 189 14.13 6.02 14.56
N ARG A 190 14.90 7.04 14.98
CA ARG A 190 15.22 7.25 16.41
C ARG A 190 13.97 7.46 17.25
N LEU A 191 13.01 8.26 16.77
CA LEU A 191 11.77 8.55 17.49
C LEU A 191 10.90 7.32 17.69
N ILE A 192 10.96 6.34 16.78
CA ILE A 192 10.27 5.05 16.91
C ILE A 192 11.16 3.93 17.46
N HIS A 193 12.29 4.29 18.07
CA HIS A 193 13.25 3.36 18.70
C HIS A 193 13.87 2.32 17.75
N LEU A 194 13.91 2.59 16.45
CA LEU A 194 14.70 1.83 15.49
C LEU A 194 16.14 2.33 15.43
N LYS A 195 17.07 1.44 15.07
CA LYS A 195 18.47 1.80 14.87
C LYS A 195 18.59 2.70 13.63
N PRO A 196 19.19 3.90 13.72
CA PRO A 196 19.48 4.71 12.55
C PRO A 196 20.58 4.05 11.71
N TYR A 197 20.54 4.27 10.39
CA TYR A 197 21.54 3.77 9.45
C TYR A 197 22.80 4.64 9.48
N ARG A 198 23.98 4.04 9.31
CA ARG A 198 25.27 4.74 9.37
C ARG A 198 25.87 5.02 8.00
N SER A 199 25.41 4.33 6.97
CA SER A 199 25.85 4.49 5.59
C SER A 199 24.71 4.17 4.62
N TRP A 200 24.86 4.65 3.38
CA TRP A 200 23.94 4.32 2.28
C TRP A 200 23.90 2.81 2.00
N MET A 201 25.05 2.13 2.07
CA MET A 201 25.14 0.68 1.91
C MET A 201 24.33 -0.09 2.95
N GLU A 202 24.28 0.39 4.19
CA GLU A 202 23.48 -0.24 5.24
C GLU A 202 21.98 -0.05 4.94
N LEU A 203 21.57 1.16 4.54
CA LEU A 203 20.18 1.49 4.19
C LEU A 203 19.68 0.62 3.03
N THR A 204 20.45 0.54 1.95
CA THR A 204 20.07 -0.18 0.72
C THR A 204 20.32 -1.69 0.80
N GLY A 205 20.80 -2.18 1.94
CA GLY A 205 21.05 -3.61 2.13
C GLY A 205 22.19 -4.17 1.30
N GLY A 206 23.15 -3.33 0.90
CA GLY A 206 24.29 -3.69 0.08
C GLY A 206 24.15 -3.40 -1.41
N ASN A 207 23.05 -2.75 -1.85
CA ASN A 207 22.94 -2.34 -3.25
C ASN A 207 23.79 -1.07 -3.50
N GLU A 208 24.94 -1.27 -4.16
CA GLU A 208 25.91 -0.22 -4.47
C GLU A 208 25.35 0.86 -5.41
N ALA A 209 24.61 0.45 -6.45
CA ALA A 209 24.06 1.38 -7.43
C ALA A 209 23.04 2.34 -6.77
N ASP A 210 22.18 1.79 -5.91
CA ASP A 210 21.21 2.59 -5.17
C ASP A 210 21.87 3.45 -4.09
N ALA A 211 22.87 2.91 -3.39
CA ALA A 211 23.64 3.67 -2.41
C ALA A 211 24.35 4.87 -3.07
N ARG A 212 24.92 4.67 -4.26
CA ARG A 212 25.57 5.74 -5.02
C ARG A 212 24.59 6.82 -5.46
N LYS A 213 23.40 6.46 -5.94
CA LYS A 213 22.35 7.45 -6.30
C LYS A 213 21.96 8.33 -5.12
N LEU A 214 21.76 7.72 -3.94
CA LEU A 214 21.44 8.46 -2.72
C LEU A 214 22.60 9.36 -2.30
N GLU A 215 23.84 8.89 -2.42
CA GLU A 215 25.03 9.69 -2.14
C GLU A 215 25.16 10.90 -3.07
N LEU A 216 24.89 10.74 -4.37
CA LEU A 216 24.92 11.85 -5.33
C LEU A 216 23.88 12.93 -5.00
N ILE A 217 22.70 12.55 -4.51
CA ILE A 217 21.61 13.48 -4.21
C ILE A 217 21.76 14.11 -2.82
N TYR A 218 21.98 13.27 -1.79
CA TYR A 218 21.97 13.68 -0.38
C TYR A 218 23.36 13.87 0.20
N GLY A 219 24.42 13.65 -0.57
CA GLY A 219 25.82 13.76 -0.16
C GLY A 219 26.41 12.51 0.47
N PRO A 220 27.74 12.48 0.64
CA PRO A 220 28.47 11.31 1.11
C PRO A 220 28.36 11.09 2.62
N GLY A 221 28.60 9.84 2.99
CA GLY A 221 28.81 9.43 4.38
C GLY A 221 27.62 9.67 5.29
N LYS A 222 27.91 9.73 6.60
CA LYS A 222 26.89 9.80 7.66
C LYS A 222 26.02 11.06 7.57
N GLU A 223 26.62 12.20 7.26
CA GLU A 223 25.87 13.47 7.13
C GLU A 223 24.83 13.39 6.02
N GLY A 224 25.16 12.73 4.90
CA GLY A 224 24.18 12.52 3.83
C GLY A 224 22.98 11.69 4.29
N VAL A 225 23.23 10.58 5.01
CA VAL A 225 22.16 9.71 5.52
C VAL A 225 21.21 10.46 6.46
N GLU A 226 21.72 11.37 7.28
CA GLU A 226 20.88 12.21 8.16
C GLU A 226 19.98 13.20 7.39
N ARG A 227 20.31 13.55 6.15
CA ARG A 227 19.51 14.45 5.30
C ARG A 227 18.42 13.75 4.51
N CYS A 228 18.42 12.41 4.45
CA CYS A 228 17.48 11.61 3.67
C CYS A 228 16.02 11.89 4.07
N ASP A 229 15.17 12.21 3.09
CA ASP A 229 13.73 12.37 3.33
C ASP A 229 13.08 11.03 3.69
N LEU A 230 12.04 11.05 4.53
CA LEU A 230 11.36 9.83 5.00
C LEU A 230 10.88 8.97 3.83
N LEU A 231 10.10 9.55 2.90
CA LEU A 231 9.59 8.85 1.72
C LEU A 231 10.70 8.19 0.90
N VAL A 232 11.83 8.87 0.71
CA VAL A 232 12.96 8.30 -0.05
C VAL A 232 13.58 7.14 0.73
N GLY A 233 13.84 7.34 2.02
CA GLY A 233 14.36 6.28 2.88
C GLY A 233 13.46 5.03 2.88
N ASP A 234 12.14 5.19 2.94
CA ASP A 234 11.18 4.08 2.90
C ASP A 234 11.23 3.27 1.59
N MET A 235 11.47 3.92 0.45
CA MET A 235 11.59 3.26 -0.85
C MET A 235 12.92 2.54 -1.06
N TYR A 236 13.99 3.04 -0.41
CA TYR A 236 15.35 2.47 -0.51
C TYR A 236 15.71 1.52 0.65
N GLU A 237 14.95 1.54 1.75
CA GLU A 237 15.20 0.70 2.91
C GLU A 237 15.07 -0.78 2.53
N LYS A 238 16.12 -1.55 2.84
CA LYS A 238 16.12 -3.01 2.74
C LYS A 238 14.93 -3.56 3.50
N LYS A 239 14.05 -4.27 2.79
CA LYS A 239 12.88 -4.91 3.43
C LYS A 239 13.35 -6.00 4.41
N PRO A 240 12.68 -6.17 5.57
CA PRO A 240 13.04 -7.19 6.56
C PRO A 240 13.01 -8.63 6.01
N SER A 241 12.16 -8.87 5.02
CA SER A 241 12.01 -10.15 4.32
C SER A 241 11.55 -9.88 2.88
N PRO A 242 11.87 -10.77 1.91
CA PRO A 242 11.34 -10.68 0.54
C PRO A 242 9.80 -10.60 0.46
N SER A 243 9.13 -11.03 1.52
CA SER A 243 7.67 -11.06 1.64
C SER A 243 7.03 -9.75 2.14
N PHE A 244 7.83 -8.75 2.53
CA PHE A 244 7.35 -7.46 3.00
C PHE A 244 7.22 -6.48 1.83
N ALA A 245 6.03 -5.90 1.67
CA ALA A 245 5.86 -4.76 0.76
C ALA A 245 6.38 -3.44 1.38
N LEU A 246 6.16 -3.23 2.68
CA LEU A 246 6.55 -2.02 3.40
C LEU A 246 7.98 -2.11 3.96
N SER A 247 8.63 -0.96 4.12
CA SER A 247 9.86 -0.82 4.90
C SER A 247 9.62 -1.15 6.38
N GLU A 248 10.69 -1.46 7.14
CA GLU A 248 10.56 -1.66 8.60
C GLU A 248 10.04 -0.39 9.27
N THR A 249 10.59 0.77 8.86
CA THR A 249 10.22 2.10 9.38
C THR A 249 8.71 2.36 9.24
N SER A 250 8.18 2.21 8.02
CA SER A 250 6.76 2.40 7.73
C SER A 250 5.89 1.34 8.44
N PHE A 251 6.37 0.10 8.53
CA PHE A 251 5.63 -1.00 9.14
C PHE A 251 5.35 -0.77 10.64
N ILE A 252 6.29 -0.20 11.39
CA ILE A 252 6.09 0.07 12.83
C ILE A 252 4.97 1.07 13.07
N ILE A 253 4.95 2.17 12.32
CA ILE A 253 3.87 3.17 12.39
C ILE A 253 2.54 2.56 11.95
N PHE A 254 2.57 1.79 10.86
CA PHE A 254 1.40 1.08 10.39
C PHE A 254 0.82 0.15 11.47
N LEU A 255 1.65 -0.62 12.16
CA LEU A 255 1.22 -1.55 13.21
C LEU A 255 0.59 -0.82 14.39
N ALA A 256 1.23 0.27 14.84
CA ALA A 256 0.72 1.10 15.94
C ALA A 256 -0.66 1.68 15.60
N MET A 257 -0.77 2.31 14.44
CA MET A 257 -2.01 2.98 14.01
C MET A 257 -3.09 2.00 13.58
N ALA A 258 -2.72 0.85 13.01
CA ALA A 258 -3.65 -0.24 12.72
C ALA A 258 -4.35 -0.74 13.98
N SER A 259 -3.60 -0.92 15.07
CA SER A 259 -4.15 -1.38 16.36
C SER A 259 -5.01 -0.28 16.98
N ARG A 260 -4.52 0.97 16.96
CA ARG A 260 -5.24 2.13 17.49
C ARG A 260 -6.59 2.36 16.81
N ARG A 261 -6.71 2.16 15.50
CA ARG A 261 -7.98 2.26 14.77
C ARG A 261 -9.05 1.28 15.27
N LEU A 262 -8.64 0.15 15.84
CA LEU A 262 -9.57 -0.85 16.38
C LEU A 262 -9.84 -0.62 17.87
N GLU A 263 -8.79 -0.41 18.65
CA GLU A 263 -8.88 -0.25 20.10
C GLU A 263 -9.62 1.04 20.50
N ALA A 264 -9.49 2.12 19.72
CA ALA A 264 -10.07 3.42 20.04
C ALA A 264 -11.56 3.55 19.68
N ASP A 265 -12.07 2.69 18.79
CA ASP A 265 -13.41 2.85 18.21
C ASP A 265 -14.45 2.14 19.08
N PRO A 266 -15.41 2.86 19.69
CA PRO A 266 -16.44 2.23 20.51
C PRO A 266 -17.39 1.33 19.70
N TYR A 267 -17.55 1.54 18.39
CA TYR A 267 -18.39 0.68 17.54
C TYR A 267 -17.77 -0.68 17.25
N LEU A 268 -16.44 -0.78 17.35
CA LEU A 268 -15.71 -2.05 17.34
C LEU A 268 -15.51 -2.63 18.75
N ASN A 269 -16.01 -1.95 19.78
CA ASN A 269 -15.81 -2.31 21.18
C ASN A 269 -17.14 -2.34 21.94
N GLU A 270 -17.48 -1.30 22.71
CA GLU A 270 -18.67 -1.28 23.57
C GLU A 270 -19.98 -1.48 22.79
N TYR A 271 -20.05 -0.94 21.59
CA TYR A 271 -21.25 -1.00 20.74
C TYR A 271 -21.17 -2.12 19.70
N TYR A 272 -20.20 -3.03 19.79
CA TYR A 272 -20.12 -4.21 18.94
C TYR A 272 -21.10 -5.31 19.41
N THR A 273 -22.39 -4.99 19.42
CA THR A 273 -23.48 -5.82 20.00
C THR A 273 -24.67 -5.94 19.04
N ASP A 274 -25.54 -6.93 19.30
CA ASP A 274 -26.76 -7.15 18.53
C ASP A 274 -27.69 -5.93 18.52
N GLU A 275 -27.66 -5.07 19.53
CA GLU A 275 -28.48 -3.85 19.58
C GLU A 275 -28.11 -2.85 18.46
N TYR A 276 -26.81 -2.60 18.27
CA TYR A 276 -26.31 -1.63 17.30
C TYR A 276 -26.13 -2.22 15.89
N TYR A 277 -25.77 -3.50 15.83
CA TYR A 277 -25.47 -4.20 14.58
C TYR A 277 -26.60 -5.09 14.07
N THR A 278 -27.59 -5.42 14.90
CA THR A 278 -28.51 -6.55 14.74
C THR A 278 -27.80 -7.89 14.78
N LYS A 279 -28.50 -8.94 15.25
CA LYS A 279 -28.01 -10.32 15.21
C LYS A 279 -27.55 -10.71 13.79
N PHE A 280 -28.38 -10.39 12.79
CA PHE A 280 -28.07 -10.62 11.39
C PHE A 280 -26.76 -9.93 10.97
N GLY A 281 -26.56 -8.66 11.34
CA GLY A 281 -25.37 -7.90 10.97
C GLY A 281 -24.09 -8.49 11.57
N LEU A 282 -24.09 -8.85 12.86
CA LEU A 282 -22.92 -9.49 13.47
C LEU A 282 -22.65 -10.87 12.90
N ASP A 283 -23.69 -11.68 12.67
CA ASP A 283 -23.55 -13.00 12.06
C ASP A 283 -23.02 -12.88 10.63
N HIS A 284 -23.44 -11.85 9.89
CA HIS A 284 -22.93 -11.54 8.56
C HIS A 284 -21.43 -11.19 8.59
N ILE A 285 -20.99 -10.30 9.48
CA ILE A 285 -19.57 -9.94 9.62
C ILE A 285 -18.73 -11.18 9.94
N LYS A 286 -19.23 -12.05 10.83
CA LYS A 286 -18.54 -13.29 11.21
C LYS A 286 -18.52 -14.33 10.08
N SER A 287 -19.44 -14.25 9.13
CA SER A 287 -19.54 -15.18 7.99
C SER A 287 -18.60 -14.82 6.83
N VAL A 288 -18.02 -13.61 6.83
CA VAL A 288 -17.10 -13.15 5.79
C VAL A 288 -15.66 -13.29 6.29
N ASP A 289 -14.94 -14.25 5.72
CA ASP A 289 -13.54 -14.54 6.04
C ASP A 289 -12.55 -13.77 5.15
N GLY A 290 -13.00 -13.17 4.05
CA GLY A 290 -12.16 -12.34 3.19
C GLY A 290 -12.86 -11.67 2.02
N LEU A 291 -12.08 -10.95 1.20
CA LEU A 291 -12.60 -10.24 0.03
C LEU A 291 -13.22 -11.20 -1.00
N PHE A 292 -12.76 -12.46 -1.02
CA PHE A 292 -13.34 -13.51 -1.85
C PHE A 292 -14.84 -13.69 -1.58
N ASP A 293 -15.31 -13.72 -0.33
CA ASP A 293 -16.72 -13.99 -0.03
C ASP A 293 -17.64 -12.86 -0.51
N ILE A 294 -17.12 -11.63 -0.53
CA ILE A 294 -17.80 -10.47 -1.09
C ILE A 294 -17.81 -10.54 -2.61
N LEU A 295 -16.67 -10.88 -3.22
CA LEU A 295 -16.56 -11.07 -4.66
C LEU A 295 -17.48 -12.19 -5.14
N ASP A 296 -17.55 -13.31 -4.44
CA ASP A 296 -18.38 -14.45 -4.81
C ASP A 296 -19.87 -14.14 -4.71
N ARG A 297 -20.27 -13.36 -3.70
CA ARG A 297 -21.66 -12.94 -3.53
C ARG A 297 -22.13 -12.00 -4.63
N HIS A 298 -21.30 -11.05 -5.05
CA HIS A 298 -21.73 -9.94 -5.91
C HIS A 298 -21.24 -10.05 -7.37
N TYR A 299 -20.12 -10.74 -7.59
CA TYR A 299 -19.49 -10.94 -8.90
C TYR A 299 -18.99 -12.39 -9.04
N PRO A 300 -19.89 -13.39 -9.03
CA PRO A 300 -19.51 -14.80 -9.07
C PRO A 300 -18.67 -15.17 -10.30
N ASP A 301 -18.87 -14.46 -11.42
CA ASP A 301 -18.09 -14.63 -12.65
C ASP A 301 -16.63 -14.20 -12.50
N LEU A 302 -16.31 -13.25 -11.63
CA LEU A 302 -14.94 -12.90 -11.28
C LEU A 302 -14.39 -13.85 -10.21
N ALA A 303 -15.22 -14.22 -9.23
CA ALA A 303 -14.82 -15.10 -8.15
C ALA A 303 -14.44 -16.51 -8.64
N LYS A 304 -14.94 -16.96 -9.80
CA LYS A 304 -14.61 -18.26 -10.39
C LYS A 304 -13.10 -18.49 -10.53
N ASP A 305 -12.34 -17.44 -10.82
CA ASP A 305 -10.88 -17.53 -11.00
C ASP A 305 -10.15 -17.80 -9.68
N PHE A 306 -10.83 -17.58 -8.56
CA PHE A 306 -10.37 -17.82 -7.19
C PHE A 306 -10.95 -19.09 -6.56
N LYS A 307 -11.81 -19.84 -7.26
CA LYS A 307 -12.43 -21.08 -6.75
C LYS A 307 -11.57 -22.32 -7.03
N ASP A 308 -11.58 -23.25 -6.07
CA ASP A 308 -11.11 -24.63 -6.24
C ASP A 308 -12.21 -25.52 -6.85
N SER A 309 -11.92 -26.81 -7.05
CA SER A 309 -12.87 -27.79 -7.59
C SER A 309 -14.11 -28.03 -6.72
N LYS A 310 -14.10 -27.58 -5.46
CA LYS A 310 -15.21 -27.69 -4.50
C LYS A 310 -15.96 -26.36 -4.33
N GLY A 311 -15.62 -25.34 -5.12
CA GLY A 311 -16.22 -24.01 -5.05
C GLY A 311 -15.75 -23.16 -3.87
N LYS A 312 -14.68 -23.56 -3.16
CA LYS A 312 -14.08 -22.79 -2.07
C LYS A 312 -12.94 -21.90 -2.57
N ALA A 313 -12.59 -20.87 -1.81
CA ALA A 313 -11.45 -20.01 -2.12
C ALA A 313 -10.14 -20.83 -2.16
N LYS A 314 -9.48 -20.90 -3.32
CA LYS A 314 -8.14 -21.51 -3.47
C LYS A 314 -7.00 -20.56 -3.08
N GLN A 315 -7.26 -19.24 -3.13
CA GLN A 315 -6.33 -18.18 -2.71
C GLN A 315 -7.09 -16.92 -2.28
N SER A 316 -6.39 -16.00 -1.60
CA SER A 316 -6.93 -14.67 -1.28
C SER A 316 -7.24 -13.86 -2.55
N ALA A 317 -8.35 -13.11 -2.56
CA ALA A 317 -8.69 -12.19 -3.65
C ALA A 317 -7.75 -10.97 -3.74
N PHE A 318 -6.88 -10.75 -2.74
CA PHE A 318 -5.81 -9.76 -2.81
C PHE A 318 -4.52 -10.29 -3.46
N LYS A 319 -4.46 -11.61 -3.73
CA LYS A 319 -3.37 -12.20 -4.50
C LYS A 319 -3.80 -12.26 -5.97
N PRO A 320 -3.03 -11.67 -6.90
CA PRO A 320 -3.38 -11.68 -8.31
C PRO A 320 -3.49 -13.10 -8.85
N THR A 321 -4.35 -13.31 -9.85
CA THR A 321 -4.50 -14.62 -10.50
C THR A 321 -3.41 -14.87 -11.55
N LEU A 322 -2.80 -13.80 -12.06
CA LEU A 322 -1.67 -13.82 -13.00
C LEU A 322 -0.37 -13.33 -12.33
N GLY A 323 0.75 -13.68 -12.92
CA GLY A 323 2.09 -13.33 -12.44
C GLY A 323 2.73 -12.17 -13.21
N PRO A 324 3.96 -11.77 -12.81
CA PRO A 324 4.73 -10.73 -13.50
C PRO A 324 5.00 -11.03 -14.99
N SER A 325 5.22 -12.28 -15.37
CA SER A 325 5.43 -12.67 -16.77
C SER A 325 4.19 -12.48 -17.64
N ASP A 326 3.01 -12.71 -17.07
CA ASP A 326 1.75 -12.46 -17.77
C ASP A 326 1.51 -10.96 -17.95
N TRP A 327 1.95 -10.16 -16.98
CA TRP A 327 1.90 -8.70 -17.08
C TRP A 327 2.86 -8.17 -18.14
N GLU A 328 4.09 -8.69 -18.19
CA GLU A 328 5.06 -8.35 -19.24
C GLU A 328 4.51 -8.67 -20.64
N ALA A 329 3.96 -9.87 -20.82
CA ALA A 329 3.31 -10.26 -22.07
C ALA A 329 2.11 -9.36 -22.42
N ALA A 330 1.34 -8.92 -21.42
CA ALA A 330 0.22 -8.01 -21.62
C ALA A 330 0.69 -6.60 -22.03
N ILE A 331 1.77 -6.10 -21.44
CA ILE A 331 2.40 -4.84 -21.86
C ILE A 331 2.83 -4.94 -23.33
N ASP A 332 3.53 -6.00 -23.69
CA ASP A 332 4.03 -6.19 -25.05
C ASP A 332 2.90 -6.24 -26.08
N LYS A 333 1.78 -6.87 -25.72
CA LYS A 333 0.65 -7.05 -26.62
C LYS A 333 -0.30 -5.86 -26.71
N TYR A 334 -0.62 -5.22 -25.58
CA TYR A 334 -1.75 -4.28 -25.49
C TYR A 334 -1.35 -2.82 -25.29
N VAL A 335 -0.12 -2.55 -24.86
CA VAL A 335 0.36 -1.17 -24.71
C VAL A 335 0.90 -0.69 -26.06
N ASP A 336 0.45 0.49 -26.48
CA ASP A 336 0.84 1.10 -27.73
C ASP A 336 2.32 1.53 -27.74
N ALA A 337 2.86 1.78 -28.93
CA ALA A 337 4.27 2.13 -29.10
C ALA A 337 4.61 3.51 -28.52
N GLU A 338 3.68 4.46 -28.50
CA GLU A 338 3.89 5.81 -27.97
C GLU A 338 4.11 5.75 -26.46
N THR A 339 3.22 5.08 -25.74
CA THR A 339 3.32 4.85 -24.30
C THR A 339 4.62 4.13 -23.93
N LYS A 340 4.99 3.06 -24.66
CA LYS A 340 6.27 2.35 -24.44
C LYS A 340 7.49 3.25 -24.66
N ASN A 341 7.45 4.08 -25.70
CA ASN A 341 8.53 5.03 -26.00
C ASN A 341 8.65 6.10 -24.91
N GLU A 342 7.54 6.58 -24.35
CA GLU A 342 7.57 7.52 -23.22
C GLU A 342 8.25 6.92 -21.99
N TRP A 343 7.92 5.66 -21.65
CA TRP A 343 8.56 4.97 -20.52
C TRP A 343 10.05 4.77 -20.75
N LYS A 344 10.44 4.36 -21.97
CA LYS A 344 11.85 4.23 -22.36
C LYS A 344 12.59 5.55 -22.24
N LYS A 345 12.03 6.63 -22.78
CA LYS A 345 12.61 7.98 -22.69
C LYS A 345 12.75 8.45 -21.24
N THR A 346 11.77 8.16 -20.39
CA THR A 346 11.82 8.49 -18.96
C THR A 346 12.96 7.75 -18.26
N LYS A 347 13.13 6.46 -18.56
CA LYS A 347 14.23 5.65 -18.03
C LYS A 347 15.60 6.18 -18.47
N GLU A 348 15.77 6.41 -19.77
CA GLU A 348 17.01 6.96 -20.34
C GLU A 348 17.32 8.36 -19.77
N GLY A 349 16.29 9.20 -19.58
CA GLY A 349 16.43 10.51 -18.96
C GLY A 349 16.93 10.43 -17.50
N ASN A 350 16.41 9.49 -16.73
CA ASN A 350 16.89 9.25 -15.35
C ASN A 350 18.34 8.76 -15.32
N GLU A 351 18.71 7.85 -16.22
CA GLU A 351 20.09 7.36 -16.34
C GLU A 351 21.04 8.50 -16.72
N LYS A 352 20.66 9.31 -17.70
CA LYS A 352 21.42 10.49 -18.11
C LYS A 352 21.62 11.47 -16.95
N PHE A 353 20.58 11.78 -16.20
CA PHE A 353 20.64 12.67 -15.04
C PHE A 353 21.67 12.19 -14.00
N PHE A 354 21.67 10.90 -13.65
CA PHE A 354 22.64 10.36 -12.70
C PHE A 354 24.07 10.30 -13.26
N ASN A 355 24.24 10.09 -14.56
CA ASN A 355 25.56 10.16 -15.20
C ASN A 355 26.12 11.59 -15.14
N GLU A 356 25.30 12.60 -15.41
CA GLU A 356 25.69 14.02 -15.30
C GLU A 356 26.09 14.37 -13.86
N LEU A 357 25.30 13.95 -12.87
CA LEU A 357 25.65 14.15 -11.44
C LEU A 357 26.96 13.44 -11.05
N GLU A 358 27.22 12.26 -11.61
CA GLU A 358 28.45 11.52 -11.37
C GLU A 358 29.67 12.27 -11.94
N GLU A 359 29.56 12.81 -13.16
CA GLU A 359 30.59 13.65 -13.78
C GLU A 359 30.87 14.91 -12.94
N GLU A 360 29.83 15.61 -12.49
CA GLU A 360 29.94 16.78 -11.62
C GLU A 360 30.63 16.44 -10.29
N ALA A 361 30.25 15.34 -9.65
CA ALA A 361 30.84 14.89 -8.40
C ALA A 361 32.34 14.55 -8.56
N GLN A 362 32.71 13.91 -9.67
CA GLN A 362 34.11 13.59 -9.99
C GLN A 362 34.93 14.86 -10.27
N ALA A 363 34.37 15.83 -11.00
CA ALA A 363 35.03 17.10 -11.24
C ALA A 363 35.28 17.87 -9.93
N TRP A 364 34.29 17.91 -9.04
CA TRP A 364 34.43 18.56 -7.74
C TRP A 364 35.47 17.87 -6.84
N ALA A 365 35.50 16.54 -6.80
CA ALA A 365 36.48 15.78 -6.03
C ALA A 365 37.92 16.03 -6.52
N LYS A 366 38.12 16.15 -7.83
CA LYS A 366 39.43 16.52 -8.40
C LYS A 366 39.87 17.93 -7.97
N ASN A 367 38.95 18.89 -7.99
CA ASN A 367 39.24 20.29 -7.63
C ASN A 367 39.47 20.50 -6.12
N LYS A 368 39.01 19.61 -5.25
CA LYS A 368 39.27 19.66 -3.80
C LYS A 368 40.63 19.10 -3.37
N ASN A 369 41.28 18.33 -4.24
CA ASN A 369 42.61 17.77 -4.00
C ASN A 369 43.74 18.64 -4.60
N VAL A 370 43.41 19.88 -4.98
CA VAL A 370 44.31 20.99 -5.34
C VAL A 370 44.12 22.08 -4.30
#